data_AF-A0A1J3H7T3-F1
#
_entry.id   AF-A0A1J3H7T3-F1
#
_cell.length_a   1.000
_cell.length_b   1.000
_cell.length_c   1.000
_cell.angle_alpha   90.00
_cell.angle_beta   90.00
_cell.angle_gamma   90.00
#
_symmetry.space_group_name_H-M   'P 1'
#
loop_
_entity.id
_entity.type
_entity.pdbx_description
1 polymer ?
#
loop_
_entity_poly.entity_id
_entity_poly.type
_entity_poly.pdbx_seq_one_letter_code
_entity_poly.pdbx_strand_id
1 'polypeptide(L)'
;ATWAEPGTFDPVRTCSVDGKTRCVAVGGGLAMSNPTAAAITHVFHNKQEFPAVKGVEDLLVLSLGTGQLFEVNYDYEQVKNWRVKEWARPMARISGDGSAEFVDQAVAMGFGPYRSSNYVRIQANGSRLGACGPNVDTDPRAENVKKLTEIADEMLKQNNVESVLFGSKRIGEMSNSEKLEWFASELVIEQQRRSVRASPTVTL
;
A
#
# COMPACT_ATOMS: atom_id res chain seq x y z
N ALA A 1 11.51 -7.78 10.94
CA ALA A 1 12.38 -7.68 9.75
C ALA A 1 11.85 -6.62 8.77
N THR A 2 10.64 -6.78 8.22
CA THR A 2 10.08 -5.90 7.18
C THR A 2 9.83 -4.45 7.60
N TRP A 3 9.84 -4.14 8.89
CA TRP A 3 9.70 -2.77 9.44
C TRP A 3 11.02 -2.17 9.96
N ALA A 4 12.17 -2.82 9.72
CA ALA A 4 13.47 -2.32 10.17
C ALA A 4 13.98 -1.16 9.28
N GLU A 5 13.29 -0.03 9.31
CA GLU A 5 13.59 1.15 8.50
C GLU A 5 14.99 1.70 8.83
N PRO A 6 15.90 1.83 7.83
CA PRO A 6 17.23 2.38 8.06
C PRO A 6 17.18 3.79 8.63
N GLY A 7 17.97 4.02 9.69
CA GLY A 7 18.04 5.32 10.37
C GLY A 7 16.99 5.50 11.48
N THR A 8 15.97 4.63 11.54
CA THR A 8 14.98 4.61 12.64
C THR A 8 15.19 3.38 13.54
N PHE A 9 15.36 2.19 12.94
CA PHE A 9 15.48 0.93 13.65
C PHE A 9 16.76 0.18 13.26
N ASP A 10 17.27 -0.63 14.19
CA ASP A 10 18.40 -1.52 13.92
C ASP A 10 18.02 -2.64 12.93
N PRO A 11 18.94 -3.07 12.06
CA PRO A 11 18.71 -4.19 11.17
C PRO A 11 18.51 -5.50 11.95
N VAL A 12 17.65 -6.37 11.43
CA VAL A 12 17.29 -7.62 12.10
C VAL A 12 18.10 -8.77 11.54
N ARG A 13 18.87 -9.46 12.39
CA ARG A 13 19.48 -10.73 12.02
C ARG A 13 18.42 -11.83 11.99
N THR A 14 18.31 -12.54 10.89
CA THR A 14 17.40 -13.68 10.75
C THR A 14 18.18 -14.91 10.31
N CYS A 15 17.70 -16.07 10.71
CA CYS A 15 18.25 -17.36 10.27
C CYS A 15 17.11 -18.32 9.95
N SER A 16 17.33 -19.20 8.98
CA SER A 16 16.43 -20.33 8.74
C SER A 16 16.37 -21.25 9.96
N VAL A 17 15.30 -22.04 10.07
CA VAL A 17 15.10 -22.99 11.17
C VAL A 17 16.25 -23.99 11.27
N ASP A 18 16.81 -24.40 10.12
CA ASP A 18 17.98 -25.29 10.06
C ASP A 18 19.33 -24.59 10.30
N GLY A 19 19.32 -23.27 10.50
CA GLY A 19 20.50 -22.44 10.79
C GLY A 19 21.48 -22.24 9.63
N LYS A 20 21.21 -22.83 8.45
CA LYS A 20 22.11 -22.80 7.28
C LYS A 20 22.08 -21.48 6.54
N THR A 21 20.90 -20.86 6.47
CA THR A 21 20.71 -19.58 5.82
C THR A 21 20.66 -18.50 6.88
N ARG A 22 21.50 -17.47 6.74
CA ARG A 22 21.53 -16.31 7.61
C ARG A 22 21.46 -15.06 6.75
N CYS A 23 20.65 -14.09 7.15
CA CYS A 23 20.66 -12.79 6.51
C CYS A 23 20.46 -11.66 7.52
N VAL A 24 20.82 -10.46 7.09
CA VAL A 24 20.59 -9.21 7.81
C VAL A 24 19.47 -8.51 7.07
N ALA A 25 18.28 -8.54 7.65
CA ALA A 25 17.08 -7.97 7.06
C ALA A 25 16.91 -6.50 7.45
N VAL A 26 16.56 -5.70 6.45
CA VAL A 26 16.17 -4.30 6.58
C VAL A 26 14.70 -4.13 6.16
N GLY A 27 14.16 -2.93 6.36
CA GLY A 27 12.77 -2.61 6.04
C GLY A 27 12.41 -2.90 4.59
N GLY A 28 11.24 -3.51 4.38
CA GLY A 28 10.73 -3.91 3.06
C GLY A 28 10.33 -2.73 2.18
N GLY A 29 10.03 -1.57 2.78
CA GLY A 29 9.69 -0.35 2.05
C GLY A 29 10.80 0.15 1.10
N LEU A 30 12.05 -0.28 1.31
CA LEU A 30 13.16 0.01 0.40
C LEU A 30 13.07 -0.77 -0.93
N ALA A 31 12.49 -1.97 -0.89
CA ALA A 31 12.40 -2.86 -2.05
C ALA A 31 11.02 -2.78 -2.71
N MET A 32 9.95 -2.76 -1.90
CA MET A 32 8.56 -2.74 -2.34
C MET A 32 7.74 -1.87 -1.38
N SER A 33 7.68 -0.57 -1.65
CA SER A 33 6.82 0.37 -0.93
C SER A 33 5.32 0.14 -1.17
N ASN A 34 4.97 -0.47 -2.31
CA ASN A 34 3.63 -0.98 -2.60
C ASN A 34 3.72 -2.47 -3.02
N PRO A 35 3.39 -3.42 -2.13
CA PRO A 35 3.56 -4.84 -2.40
C PRO A 35 2.49 -5.45 -3.33
N THR A 36 1.52 -4.65 -3.81
CA THR A 36 0.38 -5.12 -4.60
C THR A 36 0.79 -5.92 -5.84
N ALA A 37 1.77 -5.41 -6.62
CA ALA A 37 2.25 -6.10 -7.81
C ALA A 37 2.88 -7.47 -7.50
N ALA A 38 3.62 -7.58 -6.40
CA ALA A 38 4.21 -8.85 -5.99
C ALA A 38 3.15 -9.84 -5.50
N ALA A 39 2.14 -9.37 -4.76
CA ALA A 39 1.02 -10.20 -4.33
C ALA A 39 0.25 -10.78 -5.54
N ILE A 40 -0.09 -9.94 -6.53
CA ILE A 40 -0.73 -10.39 -7.77
C ILE A 40 0.17 -11.38 -8.52
N THR A 41 1.46 -11.06 -8.65
CA THR A 41 2.44 -11.92 -9.33
C THR A 41 2.53 -13.30 -8.64
N HIS A 42 2.56 -13.33 -7.31
CA HIS A 42 2.58 -14.57 -6.55
C HIS A 42 1.35 -15.42 -6.85
N VAL A 43 0.14 -14.84 -6.78
CA VAL A 43 -1.11 -15.55 -7.07
C VAL A 43 -1.14 -16.06 -8.52
N PHE A 44 -0.64 -15.29 -9.48
CA PHE A 44 -0.59 -15.72 -10.88
C PHE A 44 0.39 -16.85 -11.15
N HIS A 45 1.55 -16.88 -10.49
CA HIS A 45 2.59 -17.86 -10.79
C HIS A 45 2.53 -19.10 -9.89
N ASN A 46 1.92 -19.00 -8.71
CA ASN A 46 1.72 -20.13 -7.82
C ASN A 46 0.44 -20.91 -8.18
N LYS A 47 0.48 -21.61 -9.32
CA LYS A 47 -0.66 -22.44 -9.77
C LYS A 47 -0.92 -23.68 -8.90
N GLN A 48 0.02 -24.02 -8.02
CA GLN A 48 -0.20 -25.09 -7.03
C GLN A 48 -1.20 -24.63 -5.97
N GLU A 49 -1.09 -23.40 -5.47
CA GLU A 49 -2.03 -22.85 -4.49
C GLU A 49 -3.24 -22.18 -5.14
N PHE A 50 -3.06 -21.55 -6.31
CA PHE A 50 -4.09 -20.77 -7.01
C PHE A 50 -4.38 -21.29 -8.44
N PRO A 51 -4.81 -22.56 -8.60
CA PRO A 51 -5.05 -23.15 -9.92
C PRO A 51 -6.22 -22.50 -10.67
N ALA A 52 -7.18 -21.93 -9.94
CA ALA A 52 -8.40 -21.37 -10.51
C ALA A 52 -8.22 -19.97 -11.14
N VAL A 53 -7.15 -19.25 -10.79
CA VAL A 53 -6.92 -17.87 -11.24
C VAL A 53 -6.31 -17.88 -12.64
N LYS A 54 -7.01 -17.29 -13.62
CA LYS A 54 -6.55 -17.19 -15.01
C LYS A 54 -6.12 -15.77 -15.38
N GLY A 55 -6.77 -14.77 -14.80
CA GLY A 55 -6.48 -13.38 -15.06
C GLY A 55 -6.89 -12.46 -13.91
N VAL A 56 -6.86 -11.16 -14.18
CA VAL A 56 -7.20 -10.09 -13.22
C VAL A 56 -8.70 -10.08 -12.89
N GLU A 57 -9.53 -10.61 -13.78
CA GLU A 57 -10.98 -10.78 -13.61
C GLU A 57 -11.34 -11.75 -12.48
N ASP A 58 -10.44 -12.69 -12.16
CA ASP A 58 -10.60 -13.66 -11.08
C ASP A 58 -10.06 -13.13 -9.74
N LEU A 59 -9.52 -11.91 -9.72
CA LEU A 59 -8.94 -11.28 -8.53
C LEU A 59 -9.84 -10.16 -8.02
N LEU A 60 -9.93 -10.05 -6.70
CA LEU A 60 -10.46 -8.89 -6.01
C LEU A 60 -9.36 -8.38 -5.07
N VAL A 61 -8.83 -7.18 -5.34
CA VAL A 61 -7.62 -6.65 -4.71
C VAL A 61 -7.93 -5.34 -3.99
N LEU A 62 -7.67 -5.33 -2.68
CA LEU A 62 -7.65 -4.12 -1.86
C LEU A 62 -6.19 -3.76 -1.57
N SER A 63 -5.80 -2.56 -1.99
CA SER A 63 -4.47 -2.00 -1.75
C SER A 63 -4.60 -0.81 -0.82
N LEU A 64 -4.02 -0.92 0.37
CA LEU A 64 -4.04 0.13 1.38
C LEU A 64 -2.66 0.77 1.47
N GLY A 65 -2.61 2.09 1.36
CA GLY A 65 -1.39 2.85 1.58
C GLY A 65 -1.49 3.74 2.81
N THR A 66 -0.34 4.02 3.40
CA THR A 66 -0.20 4.80 4.63
C THR A 66 -0.27 6.32 4.42
N GLY A 67 -0.70 6.74 3.22
CA GLY A 67 -0.78 8.13 2.85
C GLY A 67 0.54 8.73 2.38
N GLN A 68 0.43 9.83 1.64
CA GLN A 68 1.57 10.66 1.28
C GLN A 68 1.49 11.95 2.10
N LEU A 69 2.37 12.06 3.08
CA LEU A 69 2.44 13.19 3.99
C LEU A 69 3.25 14.29 3.31
N PHE A 70 2.60 14.98 2.37
CA PHE A 70 3.23 15.99 1.52
C PHE A 70 3.60 17.30 2.22
N GLU A 71 3.35 17.46 3.51
CA GLU A 71 3.54 18.73 4.20
C GLU A 71 4.77 18.76 5.11
N VAL A 72 5.89 18.16 4.66
CA VAL A 72 7.19 18.63 5.14
C VAL A 72 7.65 19.72 4.16
N ASN A 73 7.30 20.96 4.45
CA ASN A 73 7.72 22.09 3.65
C ASN A 73 9.19 22.38 3.94
N TYR A 74 10.08 21.98 3.03
CA TYR A 74 11.50 22.28 3.16
C TYR A 74 11.82 23.60 2.46
N ASP A 75 12.46 24.53 3.17
CA ASP A 75 12.89 25.80 2.59
C ASP A 75 14.03 25.58 1.59
N TYR A 76 14.00 26.30 0.46
CA TYR A 76 14.99 26.16 -0.60
C TYR A 76 16.43 26.37 -0.08
N GLU A 77 16.67 27.39 0.74
CA GLU A 77 18.01 27.69 1.25
C GLU A 77 18.48 26.63 2.24
N GLN A 78 17.55 25.94 2.90
CA GLN A 78 17.88 24.79 3.74
C GLN A 78 18.30 23.59 2.88
N VAL A 79 17.48 23.22 1.89
CA VAL A 79 17.72 22.04 1.03
C VAL A 79 19.00 22.18 0.21
N LYS A 80 19.27 23.39 -0.30
CA LYS A 80 20.48 23.70 -1.06
C LYS A 80 21.76 23.38 -0.31
N ASN A 81 21.74 23.49 1.02
CA ASN A 81 22.89 23.26 1.89
C ASN A 81 22.93 21.85 2.51
N TRP A 82 21.99 20.97 2.14
CA TRP A 82 21.93 19.60 2.66
C TRP A 82 23.13 18.75 2.26
N ARG A 83 23.62 18.00 3.23
CA ARG A 83 24.61 16.93 3.07
C ARG A 83 23.92 15.59 2.88
N VAL A 84 24.70 14.57 2.53
CA VAL A 84 24.20 13.20 2.25
C VAL A 84 23.27 12.66 3.35
N LYS A 85 23.59 12.91 4.62
CA LYS A 85 22.76 12.46 5.75
C LYS A 85 21.37 13.11 5.79
N GLU A 86 21.28 14.38 5.42
CA GLU A 86 20.02 15.14 5.39
C GLU A 86 19.17 14.71 4.18
N TRP A 87 19.81 14.36 3.06
CA TRP A 87 19.14 13.81 1.88
C TRP A 87 18.62 12.38 2.07
N ALA A 88 19.24 11.56 2.92
CA ALA A 88 18.99 10.12 2.97
C ALA A 88 17.51 9.76 3.14
N ARG A 89 16.82 10.36 4.13
CA ARG A 89 15.41 10.06 4.40
C ARG A 89 14.44 10.69 3.39
N PRO A 90 14.57 11.98 3.01
CA PRO A 90 13.78 12.56 1.93
C PRO A 90 13.89 11.79 0.61
N MET A 91 15.09 11.38 0.20
CA MET A 91 15.29 10.58 -1.02
C MET A 91 14.59 9.23 -0.92
N ALA A 92 14.73 8.53 0.21
CA ALA A 92 14.06 7.24 0.42
C ALA A 92 12.53 7.39 0.34
N ARG A 93 11.96 8.45 0.92
CA ARG A 93 10.52 8.74 0.86
C ARG A 93 10.05 9.07 -0.55
N ILE A 94 10.73 9.98 -1.25
CA ILE A 94 10.40 10.34 -2.64
C ILE A 94 10.44 9.09 -3.53
N SER A 95 11.49 8.27 -3.40
CA SER A 95 11.62 7.03 -4.17
C SER A 95 10.54 6.02 -3.81
N GLY A 96 10.23 5.87 -2.51
CA GLY A 96 9.18 4.97 -2.02
C GLY A 96 7.80 5.37 -2.50
N ASP A 97 7.44 6.65 -2.37
CA ASP A 97 6.18 7.20 -2.85
C ASP A 97 6.04 7.07 -4.37
N GLY A 98 7.09 7.45 -5.11
CA GLY A 98 7.11 7.31 -6.57
C GLY A 98 6.98 5.86 -7.03
N SER A 99 7.65 4.92 -6.35
CA SER A 99 7.50 3.48 -6.61
C SER A 99 6.09 3.00 -6.29
N ALA A 100 5.49 3.46 -5.19
CA ALA A 100 4.16 3.05 -4.78
C ALA A 100 3.08 3.52 -5.76
N GLU A 101 3.21 4.76 -6.23
CA GLU A 101 2.36 5.39 -7.24
C GLU A 101 2.50 4.68 -8.59
N PHE A 102 3.73 4.38 -9.02
CA PHE A 102 3.96 3.65 -10.27
C PHE A 102 3.31 2.26 -10.24
N VAL A 103 3.41 1.54 -9.12
CA VAL A 103 2.75 0.24 -8.95
C VAL A 103 1.23 0.38 -9.00
N ASP A 104 0.66 1.39 -8.33
CA ASP A 104 -0.79 1.64 -8.38
C ASP A 104 -1.28 1.88 -9.81
N GLN A 105 -0.58 2.74 -10.56
CA GLN A 105 -0.91 3.02 -11.95
C GLN A 105 -0.75 1.77 -12.82
N ALA A 106 0.34 1.01 -12.67
CA ALA A 106 0.58 -0.21 -13.44
C ALA A 106 -0.48 -1.29 -13.17
N VAL A 107 -0.88 -1.48 -11.90
CA VAL A 107 -1.94 -2.42 -11.53
C VAL A 107 -3.30 -1.95 -12.07
N ALA A 108 -3.65 -0.67 -11.91
CA ALA A 108 -4.89 -0.13 -12.44
C ALA A 108 -4.98 -0.29 -13.97
N MET A 109 -3.87 -0.10 -14.69
CA MET A 109 -3.79 -0.36 -16.13
C MET A 109 -3.93 -1.85 -16.46
N GLY A 110 -3.27 -2.73 -15.70
CA GLY A 110 -3.36 -4.18 -15.86
C GLY A 110 -4.78 -4.73 -15.64
N PHE A 111 -5.55 -4.12 -14.73
CA PHE A 111 -6.94 -4.46 -14.50
C PHE A 111 -7.88 -3.92 -15.60
N GLY A 112 -7.48 -2.90 -16.36
CA GLY A 112 -8.19 -2.43 -17.54
C GLY A 112 -9.68 -2.15 -17.28
N PRO A 113 -10.63 -2.82 -17.97
CA PRO A 113 -12.07 -2.67 -17.70
C PRO A 113 -12.50 -3.01 -16.27
N TYR A 114 -11.78 -3.91 -15.60
CA TYR A 114 -12.07 -4.37 -14.23
C TYR A 114 -11.48 -3.48 -13.14
N ARG A 115 -10.77 -2.40 -13.51
CA ARG A 115 -10.08 -1.52 -12.55
C ARG A 115 -10.99 -0.88 -11.51
N SER A 116 -12.25 -0.63 -11.84
CA SER A 116 -13.22 0.01 -10.94
C SER A 116 -14.08 -1.00 -10.17
N SER A 117 -14.01 -2.29 -10.52
CA SER A 117 -14.83 -3.37 -9.94
C SER A 117 -14.01 -4.44 -9.21
N ASN A 118 -12.70 -4.51 -9.43
CA ASN A 118 -11.86 -5.60 -8.92
C ASN A 118 -10.57 -5.09 -8.25
N TYR A 119 -10.25 -3.80 -8.39
CA TYR A 119 -9.08 -3.18 -7.76
C TYR A 119 -9.51 -1.92 -7.01
N VAL A 120 -9.29 -1.91 -5.69
CA VAL A 120 -9.53 -0.74 -4.84
C VAL A 120 -8.21 -0.30 -4.22
N ARG A 121 -7.76 0.90 -4.57
CA ARG A 121 -6.66 1.57 -3.87
C ARG A 121 -7.24 2.61 -2.92
N ILE A 122 -6.81 2.56 -1.66
CA ILE A 122 -7.05 3.61 -0.67
C ILE A 122 -5.69 4.18 -0.29
N GLN A 123 -5.48 5.44 -0.63
CA GLN A 123 -4.27 6.20 -0.33
C GLN A 123 -4.70 7.54 0.27
N ALA A 124 -4.27 7.84 1.49
CA ALA A 124 -4.52 9.16 2.06
C ALA A 124 -3.74 10.22 1.28
N ASN A 125 -4.43 11.24 0.76
CA ASN A 125 -3.79 12.39 0.15
C ASN A 125 -3.64 13.49 1.21
N GLY A 126 -2.41 13.73 1.69
CA GLY A 126 -2.12 14.57 2.85
C GLY A 126 -2.45 16.06 2.69
N SER A 127 -2.76 16.53 1.47
CA SER A 127 -3.01 17.95 1.14
C SER A 127 -4.25 18.56 1.82
N ARG A 128 -5.06 17.77 2.53
CA ARG A 128 -6.22 18.25 3.31
C ARG A 128 -6.14 17.98 4.82
N LEU A 129 -5.10 17.28 5.27
CA LEU A 129 -5.07 16.64 6.60
C LEU A 129 -4.12 17.33 7.60
N GLY A 130 -3.60 18.49 7.22
CA GLY A 130 -2.78 19.36 8.06
C GLY A 130 -1.35 18.87 8.21
N ALA A 131 -0.45 19.83 8.47
CA ALA A 131 0.98 19.58 8.49
C ALA A 131 1.31 18.46 9.48
N CYS A 132 1.98 17.43 8.97
CA CYS A 132 2.51 16.35 9.76
C CYS A 132 4.03 16.46 9.74
N GLY A 133 4.63 16.43 10.92
CA GLY A 133 6.07 16.49 11.05
C GLY A 133 6.76 15.31 10.35
N PRO A 134 8.07 15.42 10.09
CA PRO A 134 8.81 14.40 9.35
C PRO A 134 8.81 13.02 10.02
N ASN A 135 8.44 12.89 11.30
CA ASN A 135 8.45 11.63 12.06
C ASN A 135 7.04 11.12 12.43
N VAL A 136 5.99 11.64 11.80
CA VAL A 136 4.60 11.29 12.18
C VAL A 136 4.30 9.79 12.09
N ASP A 137 4.98 9.08 11.17
CA ASP A 137 4.87 7.64 10.94
C ASP A 137 5.57 6.78 12.00
N THR A 138 6.44 7.39 12.80
CA THR A 138 7.34 6.72 13.74
C THR A 138 7.17 7.21 15.17
N ASP A 139 6.37 8.27 15.40
CA ASP A 139 6.05 8.80 16.72
C ASP A 139 4.92 8.00 17.40
N PRO A 140 5.20 7.24 18.47
CA PRO A 140 4.22 6.39 19.14
C PRO A 140 3.36 7.13 20.17
N ARG A 141 3.54 8.45 20.35
CA ARG A 141 2.79 9.21 21.36
C ARG A 141 1.28 9.11 21.09
N ALA A 142 0.51 8.95 22.16
CA ALA A 142 -0.95 8.79 22.08
C ALA A 142 -1.63 9.95 21.33
N GLU A 143 -1.12 11.18 21.49
CA GLU A 143 -1.59 12.36 20.76
C GLU A 143 -1.41 12.23 19.24
N ASN A 144 -0.26 11.71 18.80
CA ASN A 144 0.02 11.47 17.39
C ASN A 144 -0.85 10.33 16.82
N VAL A 145 -1.00 9.23 17.56
CA VAL A 145 -1.87 8.11 17.18
C VAL A 145 -3.32 8.57 17.04
N LYS A 146 -3.80 9.38 17.98
CA LYS A 146 -5.15 9.97 17.92
C LYS A 146 -5.30 10.86 16.69
N LYS A 147 -4.35 11.75 16.43
CA LYS A 147 -4.33 12.59 15.22
C LYS A 147 -4.37 11.75 13.94
N LEU A 148 -3.58 10.68 13.85
CA LEU A 148 -3.57 9.77 12.69
C LEU A 148 -4.90 9.02 12.52
N THR A 149 -5.58 8.71 13.63
CA THR A 149 -6.91 8.09 13.60
C THR A 149 -7.96 9.07 13.08
N GLU A 150 -7.96 10.31 13.58
CA GLU A 150 -8.83 11.38 13.06
C GLU A 150 -8.57 11.64 11.56
N ILE A 151 -7.30 11.57 11.15
CA ILE A 151 -6.90 11.67 9.73
C ILE A 151 -7.50 10.52 8.90
N ALA A 152 -7.46 9.30 9.42
CA ALA A 152 -8.05 8.13 8.77
C ALA A 152 -9.58 8.25 8.66
N ASP A 153 -10.26 8.72 9.71
CA ASP A 153 -11.70 8.94 9.71
C ASP A 153 -12.13 9.98 8.67
N GLU A 154 -11.39 11.08 8.54
CA GLU A 154 -11.61 12.07 7.49
C GLU A 154 -11.31 11.51 6.09
N MET A 155 -10.28 10.70 5.95
CA MET A 155 -9.97 10.01 4.68
C MET A 155 -11.11 9.07 4.26
N LEU A 156 -11.75 8.36 5.20
CA LEU A 156 -12.88 7.48 4.89
C LEU A 156 -14.05 8.23 4.25
N LYS A 157 -14.30 9.48 4.68
CA LYS A 157 -15.37 10.34 4.15
C LYS A 157 -15.07 10.91 2.76
N GLN A 158 -13.81 10.93 2.34
CA GLN A 158 -13.42 11.45 1.03
C GLN A 158 -13.83 10.49 -0.08
N ASN A 159 -14.20 11.06 -1.23
CA ASN A 159 -14.41 10.29 -2.45
C ASN A 159 -13.15 9.53 -2.83
N ASN A 160 -13.33 8.26 -3.21
CA ASN A 160 -12.22 7.43 -3.62
C ASN A 160 -11.54 7.99 -4.86
N VAL A 161 -10.23 7.80 -4.95
CA VAL A 161 -9.44 8.26 -6.08
C VAL A 161 -8.90 7.07 -6.84
N GLU A 162 -9.24 6.97 -8.11
CA GLU A 162 -8.84 5.87 -8.99
C GLU A 162 -7.80 6.33 -10.02
N SER A 163 -6.82 5.48 -10.27
CA SER A 163 -5.89 5.63 -11.39
C SER A 163 -6.58 5.23 -12.71
N VAL A 164 -6.47 6.07 -13.75
CA VAL A 164 -7.15 5.90 -15.04
C VAL A 164 -6.15 5.76 -16.19
N LEU A 165 -6.52 4.96 -17.20
CA LEU A 165 -5.72 4.71 -18.40
C LEU A 165 -5.38 6.02 -19.13
N PHE A 166 -4.09 6.29 -19.34
CA PHE A 166 -3.56 7.49 -20.02
C PHE A 166 -4.01 8.85 -19.44
N GLY A 167 -4.57 8.86 -18.23
CA GLY A 167 -5.01 10.05 -17.52
C GLY A 167 -4.34 10.18 -16.16
N SER A 168 -4.52 11.34 -15.53
CA SER A 168 -4.26 11.50 -14.10
C SER A 168 -5.30 10.73 -13.28
N LYS A 169 -5.22 10.86 -11.95
CA LYS A 169 -6.20 10.31 -11.02
C LYS A 169 -7.60 10.91 -11.24
N ARG A 170 -8.64 10.07 -11.19
CA ARG A 170 -10.05 10.48 -11.21
C ARG A 170 -10.65 10.33 -9.82
N ILE A 171 -11.43 11.32 -9.41
CA ILE A 171 -12.27 11.22 -8.22
C ILE A 171 -13.53 10.43 -8.58
N GLY A 172 -13.75 9.32 -7.86
CA GLY A 172 -14.92 8.47 -7.97
C GLY A 172 -16.16 9.09 -7.33
N GLU A 173 -17.30 8.45 -7.56
CA GLU A 173 -18.60 8.88 -7.02
C GLU A 173 -18.79 8.41 -5.57
N MET A 174 -18.25 7.24 -5.23
CA MET A 174 -18.30 6.66 -3.89
C MET A 174 -17.16 7.17 -3.00
N SER A 175 -17.47 7.37 -1.73
CA SER A 175 -16.49 7.56 -0.64
C SER A 175 -15.62 6.33 -0.43
N ASN A 176 -14.47 6.51 0.23
CA ASN A 176 -13.62 5.41 0.63
C ASN A 176 -14.36 4.44 1.58
N SER A 177 -15.19 4.94 2.50
CA SER A 177 -16.05 4.11 3.35
C SER A 177 -17.04 3.27 2.54
N GLU A 178 -17.74 3.87 1.58
CA GLU A 178 -18.71 3.13 0.74
C GLU A 178 -18.02 2.07 -0.12
N LYS A 179 -16.81 2.35 -0.64
CA LYS A 179 -16.03 1.35 -1.36
C LYS A 179 -15.58 0.19 -0.48
N LEU A 180 -15.20 0.45 0.76
CA LEU A 180 -14.84 -0.61 1.71
C LEU A 180 -16.04 -1.47 2.08
N GLU A 181 -17.21 -0.86 2.27
CA GLU A 181 -18.47 -1.57 2.54
C GLU A 181 -18.85 -2.47 1.37
N TRP A 182 -18.76 -1.95 0.14
CA TRP A 182 -18.95 -2.74 -1.08
C TRP A 182 -17.94 -3.88 -1.17
N PHE A 183 -16.65 -3.61 -0.93
CA PHE A 183 -15.60 -4.63 -0.97
C PHE A 183 -15.85 -5.74 0.07
N ALA A 184 -16.26 -5.37 1.29
CA ALA A 184 -16.63 -6.31 2.33
C ALA A 184 -17.83 -7.18 1.93
N SER A 185 -18.83 -6.58 1.26
CA SER A 185 -19.98 -7.29 0.73
C SER A 185 -19.58 -8.36 -0.31
N GLU A 186 -18.67 -8.02 -1.23
CA GLU A 186 -18.14 -8.98 -2.21
C GLU A 186 -17.39 -10.14 -1.56
N LEU A 187 -16.61 -9.87 -0.50
CA LEU A 187 -15.93 -10.92 0.26
C LEU A 187 -16.92 -11.87 0.95
N VAL A 188 -18.01 -11.35 1.51
CA VAL A 188 -19.07 -12.16 2.13
C VAL A 188 -19.76 -13.04 1.08
N ILE A 189 -20.08 -12.48 -0.09
CA ILE A 189 -20.68 -13.23 -1.19
C ILE A 189 -19.75 -14.35 -1.66
N GLU A 190 -18.45 -14.08 -1.83
CA GLU A 190 -17.48 -15.10 -2.23
C GLU A 190 -17.32 -16.19 -1.17
N GLN A 191 -17.29 -15.84 0.12
CA GLN A 191 -17.24 -16.82 1.20
C GLN A 191 -18.49 -17.73 1.22
N GLN A 192 -19.68 -17.18 0.96
CA GLN A 192 -20.91 -17.97 0.83
C GLN A 192 -20.88 -18.87 -0.41
N ARG A 193 -20.31 -18.41 -1.53
CA ARG A 193 -20.13 -19.26 -2.72
C ARG A 193 -19.19 -20.42 -2.42
N ARG A 194 -18.10 -20.19 -1.67
CA ARG A 194 -17.15 -21.23 -1.27
C ARG A 194 -17.76 -22.28 -0.36
N SER A 195 -18.68 -21.91 0.55
CA SER A 195 -19.32 -22.88 1.45
C SER A 195 -20.21 -23.90 0.73
N VAL A 196 -20.70 -23.56 -0.48
CA VAL A 196 -21.54 -24.44 -1.32
C VAL A 196 -20.73 -25.12 -2.43
N ARG A 197 -19.48 -24.70 -2.67
CA ARG A 197 -18.65 -25.23 -3.76
C ARG A 197 -18.08 -26.59 -3.41
N ALA A 198 -18.19 -27.55 -4.33
CA ALA A 198 -17.64 -28.89 -4.15
C ALA A 198 -16.10 -28.96 -4.24
N SER A 199 -15.47 -27.98 -4.89
CA SER A 199 -14.01 -27.92 -5.07
C SER A 199 -13.42 -26.65 -4.44
N PRO A 200 -12.23 -26.74 -3.80
CA PRO A 200 -11.60 -25.61 -3.15
C PRO A 200 -11.04 -24.61 -4.18
N THR A 201 -11.21 -23.32 -3.92
CA THR A 201 -10.64 -22.23 -4.74
C THR A 201 -9.14 -22.07 -4.52
N VAL A 202 -8.63 -22.46 -3.34
CA VAL A 202 -7.21 -22.42 -2.96
C VAL A 202 -6.83 -23.78 -2.39
N THR A 203 -5.70 -24.31 -2.82
CA THR A 203 -5.15 -25.60 -2.37
C THR A 203 -3.94 -25.33 -1.47
N LEU A 204 -4.14 -25.38 -0.15
CA LEU A 204 -3.07 -25.27 0.87
C LEU A 204 -2.59 -26.66 1.32
#